data_AF-A0A5M5C2B6-F1
#
_entry.id   AF-A0A5M5C2B6-F1
#
_cell.length_a   1.000
_cell.length_b   1.000
_cell.length_c   1.000
_cell.angle_alpha   90.00
_cell.angle_beta   90.00
_cell.angle_gamma   90.00
#
_symmetry.space_group_name_H-M   'P 1'
#
loop_
_entity.id
_entity.type
_entity.pdbx_description
1 polymer ?
#
loop_
_entity_poly.entity_id
_entity_poly.type
_entity_poly.pdbx_seq_one_letter_code
_entity_poly.pdbx_strand_id
1 'polypeptide(L)'
;METSNKKRIIILSAIGILLTGLICLFAFRNVILCHIVDKRTTRAEQTYGLQIHYQELRMKGCNEVALQGLYIVPNQRDTLLTLQSVNVKLSFWELLKGEIEVRNVLMNGLAINFIKYDSIANYDFLFFKRQQEAEPQPVIESDYANRIDRILNLIYGFLPENGQLRQINITERKDSNFVAVNIPSFIIENNHFQSTIQIKEDTLPQQLWEATGELNRRDYTLKASVFAPEKRKISLPYITRRFGAEVTFDTLSYNMTKDKRASNQLLLKGKARVNGLDVFHKALSPE
;
A
#
# COMPACT_ATOMS: atom_id res chain seq x y z
N MET A 1 -38.60 -38.59 -30.25
CA MET A 1 -38.81 -38.05 -28.88
C MET A 1 -37.71 -38.46 -27.89
N GLU A 2 -37.15 -39.67 -27.93
CA GLU A 2 -36.14 -40.14 -26.96
C GLU A 2 -34.84 -39.32 -26.87
N THR A 3 -34.32 -38.82 -28.01
CA THR A 3 -33.07 -38.04 -28.04
C THR A 3 -33.17 -36.70 -27.32
N SER A 4 -34.39 -36.12 -27.23
CA SER A 4 -34.66 -34.88 -26.51
C SER A 4 -34.63 -35.08 -24.99
N ASN A 5 -35.17 -36.21 -24.50
CA ASN A 5 -35.17 -36.54 -23.07
C ASN A 5 -33.76 -36.86 -22.56
N LYS A 6 -32.93 -37.59 -23.33
CA LYS A 6 -31.52 -37.86 -22.95
C LYS A 6 -30.70 -36.57 -22.86
N LYS A 7 -30.85 -35.64 -23.82
CA LYS A 7 -30.19 -34.32 -23.77
C LYS A 7 -30.65 -33.49 -22.56
N ARG A 8 -31.94 -33.50 -22.23
CA ARG A 8 -32.48 -32.82 -21.03
C ARG A 8 -31.91 -33.38 -19.74
N ILE A 9 -31.81 -34.70 -19.60
CA ILE A 9 -31.23 -35.33 -18.39
C ILE A 9 -29.75 -34.98 -18.24
N ILE A 10 -28.97 -34.96 -19.32
CA ILE A 10 -27.56 -34.55 -19.28
C ILE A 10 -27.42 -33.09 -18.87
N ILE A 11 -28.25 -32.19 -19.40
CA ILE A 11 -28.24 -30.76 -19.04
C ILE A 11 -28.63 -30.58 -17.57
N LEU A 12 -29.68 -31.26 -17.09
CA LEU A 12 -30.12 -31.19 -15.70
C LEU A 12 -29.06 -31.75 -14.74
N SER A 13 -28.40 -32.85 -15.10
CA SER A 13 -27.26 -33.42 -14.37
C SER A 13 -26.10 -32.43 -14.30
N ALA A 14 -25.72 -31.83 -15.43
CA ALA A 14 -24.63 -30.85 -15.48
C ALA A 14 -24.93 -29.60 -14.63
N ILE A 15 -26.17 -29.10 -14.66
CA ILE A 15 -26.62 -27.99 -13.82
C ILE A 15 -26.57 -28.40 -12.34
N GLY A 16 -27.01 -29.62 -12.00
CA GLY A 16 -26.97 -30.14 -10.63
C GLY A 16 -25.55 -30.23 -10.08
N ILE A 17 -24.61 -30.74 -10.89
CA ILE A 17 -23.18 -30.81 -10.52
C ILE A 17 -22.60 -29.40 -10.33
N LEU A 18 -22.88 -28.47 -11.26
CA LEU A 18 -22.43 -27.08 -11.17
C LEU A 18 -22.94 -26.38 -9.91
N LEU A 19 -24.25 -26.51 -9.62
CA LEU A 19 -24.86 -25.93 -8.43
C LEU A 19 -24.28 -26.51 -7.15
N THR A 20 -24.09 -27.83 -7.10
CA THR A 20 -23.46 -28.49 -5.95
C THR A 20 -22.03 -27.98 -5.74
N GLY A 21 -21.26 -27.85 -6.82
CA GLY A 21 -19.91 -27.27 -6.77
C GLY A 21 -19.89 -25.84 -6.23
N LEU A 22 -20.80 -24.98 -6.70
CA LEU A 22 -20.92 -23.60 -6.21
C LEU A 22 -21.32 -23.53 -4.74
N ILE A 23 -22.25 -24.38 -4.29
CA ILE A 23 -22.66 -24.47 -2.88
C ILE A 23 -21.48 -24.90 -2.01
N CYS A 24 -20.73 -25.93 -2.43
CA CYS A 24 -19.52 -26.37 -1.72
C CYS A 24 -18.47 -25.24 -1.66
N LEU A 25 -18.18 -24.59 -2.78
CA LEU A 25 -17.21 -23.48 -2.83
C LEU A 25 -17.63 -22.35 -1.90
N PHE A 26 -18.91 -22.00 -1.89
CA PHE A 26 -19.44 -20.99 -0.97
C PHE A 26 -19.36 -21.44 0.49
N ALA A 27 -19.69 -22.69 0.81
CA ALA A 27 -19.65 -23.22 2.18
C ALA A 27 -18.22 -23.26 2.73
N PHE A 28 -17.25 -23.70 1.93
CA PHE A 28 -15.84 -23.84 2.34
C PHE A 28 -14.99 -22.58 2.08
N ARG A 29 -15.58 -21.47 1.62
CA ARG A 29 -14.84 -20.24 1.25
C ARG A 29 -13.88 -19.72 2.32
N ASN A 30 -14.28 -19.79 3.59
CA ASN A 30 -13.45 -19.33 4.72
C ASN A 30 -12.25 -20.27 4.93
N VAL A 31 -12.45 -21.59 4.82
CA VAL A 31 -11.37 -22.57 4.93
C VAL A 31 -10.35 -22.38 3.82
N ILE A 32 -10.81 -22.16 2.58
CA ILE A 32 -9.96 -21.87 1.42
C ILE A 32 -9.16 -20.57 1.65
N LEU A 33 -9.83 -19.51 2.09
CA LEU A 33 -9.20 -18.22 2.38
C LEU A 33 -8.10 -18.36 3.44
N CYS A 34 -8.41 -18.95 4.59
CA CYS A 34 -7.44 -19.11 5.68
C CYS A 34 -6.26 -19.98 5.21
N HIS A 35 -6.50 -21.10 4.53
CA HIS A 35 -5.43 -21.96 4.02
C HIS A 35 -4.46 -21.21 3.08
N ILE A 36 -4.98 -20.38 2.17
CA ILE A 36 -4.15 -19.57 1.26
C ILE A 36 -3.34 -18.53 2.03
N VAL A 37 -3.98 -17.82 2.97
CA VAL A 37 -3.33 -16.76 3.76
C VAL A 37 -2.27 -17.36 4.71
N ASP A 38 -2.57 -18.45 5.40
CA ASP A 38 -1.64 -19.10 6.33
C ASP A 38 -0.39 -19.62 5.61
N LYS A 39 -0.56 -20.19 4.42
CA LYS A 39 0.56 -20.64 3.58
C LYS A 39 1.46 -19.47 3.16
N ARG A 40 0.88 -18.32 2.80
CA ARG A 40 1.66 -17.12 2.45
C ARG A 40 2.31 -16.48 3.68
N THR A 41 1.60 -16.49 4.81
CA THR A 41 2.05 -15.98 6.10
C THR A 41 3.26 -16.76 6.58
N THR A 42 3.15 -18.09 6.71
CA THR A 42 4.24 -18.99 7.10
C THR A 42 5.47 -18.79 6.20
N ARG A 43 5.28 -18.65 4.88
CA ARG A 43 6.38 -18.40 3.96
C ARG A 43 7.05 -17.06 4.23
N ALA A 44 6.27 -16.00 4.49
CA ALA A 44 6.81 -14.68 4.80
C ALA A 44 7.57 -14.67 6.14
N GLU A 45 7.01 -15.31 7.18
CA GLU A 45 7.64 -15.48 8.48
C GLU A 45 9.00 -16.18 8.38
N GLN A 46 9.05 -17.31 7.66
CA GLN A 46 10.28 -18.07 7.41
C GLN A 46 11.30 -17.29 6.55
N THR A 47 10.82 -16.56 5.54
CA THR A 47 11.71 -15.86 4.59
C THR A 47 12.34 -14.62 5.22
N TYR A 48 11.59 -13.89 6.04
CA TYR A 48 12.01 -12.58 6.53
C TYR A 48 12.27 -12.54 8.04
N GLY A 49 12.05 -13.65 8.76
CA GLY A 49 12.25 -13.71 10.21
C GLY A 49 11.25 -12.81 10.95
N LEU A 50 9.97 -12.99 10.66
CA LEU A 50 8.86 -12.22 11.24
C LEU A 50 7.88 -13.16 11.95
N GLN A 51 7.06 -12.58 12.80
CA GLN A 51 5.83 -13.15 13.31
C GLN A 51 4.67 -12.31 12.80
N ILE A 52 3.72 -12.95 12.13
CA ILE A 52 2.53 -12.33 11.58
C ILE A 52 1.34 -13.07 12.19
N HIS A 53 0.45 -12.32 12.83
CA HIS A 53 -0.74 -12.90 13.41
C HIS A 53 -1.92 -11.98 13.22
N TYR A 54 -3.10 -12.58 13.15
CA TYR A 54 -4.36 -11.90 13.05
C TYR A 54 -5.40 -12.57 13.95
N GLN A 55 -6.34 -11.80 14.47
CA GLN A 55 -7.39 -12.32 15.36
C GLN A 55 -8.49 -13.05 14.59
N GLU A 56 -8.92 -12.48 13.46
CA GLU A 56 -9.98 -13.07 12.62
C GLU A 56 -9.70 -12.78 11.16
N LEU A 57 -9.91 -13.79 10.30
CA LEU A 57 -9.90 -13.67 8.85
C LEU A 57 -11.11 -14.41 8.28
N ARG A 58 -11.94 -13.74 7.49
CA ARG A 58 -13.14 -14.36 6.89
C ARG A 58 -13.61 -13.67 5.62
N MET A 59 -14.38 -14.40 4.82
CA MET A 59 -15.15 -13.85 3.71
C MET A 59 -16.51 -13.30 4.19
N LYS A 60 -16.77 -12.03 3.93
CA LYS A 60 -18.10 -11.41 3.96
C LYS A 60 -18.74 -11.56 2.56
N GLY A 61 -19.83 -12.31 2.48
CA GLY A 61 -20.44 -12.64 1.17
C GLY A 61 -19.50 -13.42 0.26
N CYS A 62 -19.49 -13.09 -1.04
CA CYS A 62 -18.72 -13.81 -2.07
C CYS A 62 -17.40 -13.15 -2.45
N ASN A 63 -17.20 -11.87 -2.16
CA ASN A 63 -16.09 -11.09 -2.69
C ASN A 63 -15.53 -10.03 -1.73
N GLU A 64 -15.87 -10.07 -0.44
CA GLU A 64 -15.28 -9.17 0.55
C GLU A 64 -14.50 -9.99 1.58
N VAL A 65 -13.24 -9.62 1.82
CA VAL A 65 -12.38 -10.23 2.83
C VAL A 65 -12.33 -9.29 4.03
N ALA A 66 -12.61 -9.79 5.22
CA ALA A 66 -12.48 -9.05 6.47
C ALA A 66 -11.34 -9.65 7.31
N LEU A 67 -10.46 -8.79 7.78
CA LEU A 67 -9.32 -9.11 8.63
C LEU A 67 -9.39 -8.21 9.88
N GLN A 68 -9.17 -8.79 11.05
CA GLN A 68 -9.17 -8.08 12.33
C GLN A 68 -7.92 -8.40 13.15
N GLY A 69 -7.43 -7.39 13.88
CA GLY A 69 -6.36 -7.55 14.88
C GLY A 69 -5.06 -8.07 14.29
N LEU A 70 -4.62 -7.55 13.15
CA LEU A 70 -3.35 -7.92 12.52
C LEU A 70 -2.18 -7.25 13.26
N TYR A 71 -1.14 -8.02 13.54
CA TYR A 71 0.16 -7.51 13.98
C TYR A 71 1.30 -8.20 13.24
N ILE A 72 2.36 -7.42 12.98
CA ILE A 72 3.60 -7.89 12.36
C ILE A 72 4.75 -7.46 13.26
N VAL A 73 5.48 -8.46 13.78
CA VAL A 73 6.59 -8.28 14.71
C VAL A 73 7.81 -9.01 14.14
N PRO A 74 8.88 -8.29 13.75
CA PRO A 74 10.13 -8.95 13.38
C PRO A 74 10.73 -9.67 14.60
N ASN A 75 11.39 -10.80 14.36
CA ASN A 75 11.97 -11.61 15.43
C ASN A 75 12.95 -10.79 16.29
N GLN A 76 12.75 -10.80 17.61
CA GLN A 76 13.59 -10.09 18.59
C GLN A 76 13.62 -8.55 18.39
N ARG A 77 12.60 -7.97 17.75
CA ARG A 77 12.48 -6.52 17.52
C ARG A 77 11.11 -6.01 17.95
N ASP A 78 10.97 -4.69 18.01
CA ASP A 78 9.69 -4.03 18.31
C ASP A 78 8.65 -4.24 17.20
N THR A 79 7.36 -4.20 17.59
CA THR A 79 6.22 -4.31 16.67
C THR A 79 6.31 -3.27 15.55
N LEU A 80 6.39 -3.76 14.31
CA LEU A 80 6.47 -2.92 13.13
C LEU A 80 5.09 -2.42 12.70
N LEU A 81 4.08 -3.29 12.72
CA LEU A 81 2.75 -2.95 12.19
C LEU A 81 1.65 -3.52 13.09
N THR A 82 0.63 -2.71 13.34
CA THR A 82 -0.65 -3.16 13.89
C THR A 82 -1.80 -2.63 13.03
N LEU A 83 -2.86 -3.40 12.90
CA LEU A 83 -4.05 -3.01 12.16
C LEU A 83 -5.29 -3.55 12.88
N GLN A 84 -6.18 -2.65 13.29
CA GLN A 84 -7.39 -3.03 14.02
C GLN A 84 -8.36 -3.80 13.13
N SER A 85 -8.71 -3.23 11.98
CA SER A 85 -9.58 -3.91 11.02
C SER A 85 -9.36 -3.42 9.59
N VAL A 86 -9.54 -4.35 8.65
CA VAL A 86 -9.67 -4.01 7.23
C VAL A 86 -10.69 -4.93 6.57
N ASN A 87 -11.58 -4.32 5.79
CA ASN A 87 -12.43 -5.01 4.84
C ASN A 87 -11.98 -4.63 3.43
N VAL A 88 -11.71 -5.62 2.60
CA VAL A 88 -11.29 -5.46 1.22
C VAL A 88 -12.34 -6.10 0.32
N LYS A 89 -13.09 -5.28 -0.42
CA LYS A 89 -14.02 -5.75 -1.45
C LYS A 89 -13.26 -5.92 -2.75
N LEU A 90 -13.32 -7.13 -3.30
CA LEU A 90 -12.65 -7.54 -4.53
C LEU A 90 -13.63 -7.59 -5.70
N SER A 91 -13.10 -7.52 -6.92
CA SER A 91 -13.89 -7.82 -8.12
C SER A 91 -14.17 -9.31 -8.21
N PHE A 92 -15.46 -9.69 -8.19
CA PHE A 92 -15.87 -11.09 -8.28
C PHE A 92 -15.40 -11.75 -9.59
N TRP A 93 -15.54 -11.05 -10.72
CA TRP A 93 -15.16 -11.59 -12.03
C TRP A 93 -13.65 -11.74 -12.20
N GLU A 94 -12.85 -10.81 -11.66
CA GLU A 94 -11.39 -10.94 -11.72
C GLU A 94 -10.90 -12.05 -10.78
N LEU A 95 -11.52 -12.19 -9.61
CA LEU A 95 -11.23 -13.28 -8.69
C LEU A 95 -11.46 -14.66 -9.34
N LEU A 96 -12.54 -14.82 -10.12
CA LEU A 96 -12.81 -16.05 -10.87
C LEU A 96 -11.76 -16.34 -11.95
N LYS A 97 -11.09 -15.31 -12.49
CA LYS A 97 -9.93 -15.46 -13.39
C LYS A 97 -8.62 -15.73 -12.64
N GLY A 98 -8.63 -15.66 -11.30
CA GLY A 98 -7.43 -15.78 -10.46
C GLY A 98 -6.68 -14.47 -10.25
N GLU A 99 -7.25 -13.34 -10.67
CA GLU A 99 -6.66 -12.01 -10.50
C GLU A 99 -7.24 -11.32 -9.26
N ILE A 100 -6.37 -10.63 -8.49
CA ILE A 100 -6.79 -9.85 -7.33
C ILE A 100 -6.97 -8.41 -7.77
N GLU A 101 -8.22 -7.98 -7.83
CA GLU A 101 -8.55 -6.59 -8.14
C GLU A 101 -9.37 -5.98 -6.99
N VAL A 102 -8.83 -4.95 -6.35
CA VAL A 102 -9.49 -4.28 -5.23
C VAL A 102 -10.49 -3.24 -5.74
N ARG A 103 -11.73 -3.30 -5.25
CA ARG A 103 -12.83 -2.38 -5.58
C ARG A 103 -13.11 -1.37 -4.49
N ASN A 104 -13.08 -1.82 -3.24
CA ASN A 104 -13.28 -0.96 -2.08
C ASN A 104 -12.40 -1.43 -0.91
N VAL A 105 -11.90 -0.49 -0.12
CA VAL A 105 -11.21 -0.76 1.14
C VAL A 105 -11.82 0.06 2.26
N LEU A 106 -12.24 -0.59 3.33
CA LEU A 106 -12.58 0.04 4.60
C LEU A 106 -11.54 -0.38 5.63
N MET A 107 -10.75 0.54 6.14
CA MET A 107 -9.64 0.24 7.04
C MET A 107 -9.72 1.15 8.26
N ASN A 108 -9.47 0.60 9.44
CA ASN A 108 -9.36 1.37 10.67
C ASN A 108 -8.12 1.00 11.48
N GLY A 109 -7.48 2.02 12.05
CA GLY A 109 -6.46 1.85 13.08
C GLY A 109 -5.20 1.15 12.57
N LEU A 110 -4.66 1.61 11.43
CA LEU A 110 -3.34 1.18 10.96
C LEU A 110 -2.27 1.96 11.74
N ALA A 111 -1.36 1.27 12.40
CA ALA A 111 -0.16 1.86 12.96
C ALA A 111 1.08 1.17 12.39
N ILE A 112 2.04 1.95 11.91
CA ILE A 112 3.35 1.49 11.43
C ILE A 112 4.41 2.21 12.25
N ASN A 113 5.31 1.47 12.89
CA ASN A 113 6.35 2.01 13.75
C ASN A 113 7.73 1.58 13.24
N PHE A 114 8.45 2.50 12.63
CA PHE A 114 9.84 2.33 12.26
C PHE A 114 10.71 2.73 13.44
N ILE A 115 11.41 1.76 14.03
CA ILE A 115 12.25 1.98 15.19
C ILE A 115 13.67 1.58 14.82
N LYS A 116 14.60 2.50 15.01
CA LYS A 116 16.03 2.28 14.85
C LYS A 116 16.79 2.83 16.04
N TYR A 117 17.56 1.97 16.68
CA TYR A 117 18.51 2.32 17.73
C TYR A 117 19.89 1.90 17.25
N ASP A 118 20.82 2.84 17.17
CA ASP A 118 22.17 2.63 16.64
C ASP A 118 22.15 2.00 15.23
N SER A 119 22.60 0.75 15.11
CA SER A 119 22.68 -0.02 13.87
C SER A 119 21.51 -1.00 13.69
N ILE A 120 20.62 -1.11 14.67
CA ILE A 120 19.59 -2.14 14.80
C ILE A 120 18.23 -1.50 14.54
N ALA A 121 17.52 -1.94 13.48
CA ALA A 121 16.17 -1.47 13.17
C ALA A 121 15.12 -2.59 13.10
N ASN A 122 13.90 -2.33 13.55
CA ASN A 122 12.80 -3.31 13.42
C ASN A 122 12.32 -3.51 11.97
N TYR A 123 12.96 -2.89 10.99
CA TYR A 123 12.66 -3.03 9.57
C TYR A 123 13.88 -3.48 8.74
N ASP A 124 14.97 -3.93 9.40
CA ASP A 124 16.19 -4.41 8.73
C ASP A 124 15.89 -5.54 7.72
N PHE A 125 14.89 -6.37 8.00
CA PHE A 125 14.48 -7.48 7.14
C PHE A 125 14.05 -7.05 5.73
N LEU A 126 13.59 -5.81 5.55
CA LEU A 126 13.22 -5.26 4.25
C LEU A 126 14.44 -5.12 3.32
N PHE A 127 15.65 -5.10 3.89
CA PHE A 127 16.90 -4.89 3.17
C PHE A 127 17.79 -6.12 3.10
N PHE A 128 17.40 -7.23 3.74
CA PHE A 128 18.11 -8.50 3.54
C PHE A 128 17.99 -8.92 2.08
N LYS A 129 19.10 -8.86 1.36
CA LYS A 129 19.23 -9.55 0.07
C LYS A 129 19.03 -11.03 0.36
N ARG A 130 18.22 -11.73 -0.45
CA ARG A 130 18.19 -13.20 -0.44
C ARG A 130 19.64 -13.68 -0.43
N GLN A 131 20.02 -14.42 0.61
CA GLN A 131 21.20 -15.27 0.56
C GLN A 131 20.92 -16.37 -0.46
N GLN A 132 21.03 -16.04 -1.74
CA GLN A 132 21.60 -16.98 -2.68
C GLN A 132 23.10 -16.81 -2.50
N GLU A 133 23.78 -17.87 -2.09
CA GLU A 133 25.20 -18.05 -2.37
C GLU A 133 25.36 -17.85 -3.88
N ALA A 134 25.72 -16.64 -4.27
CA ALA A 134 26.08 -16.31 -5.62
C ALA A 134 27.47 -15.68 -5.53
N GLU A 135 28.40 -16.28 -6.25
CA GLU A 135 29.73 -15.76 -6.55
C GLU A 135 29.71 -14.24 -6.81
N PRO A 136 30.83 -13.53 -6.59
CA PRO A 136 30.90 -12.08 -6.77
C PRO A 136 30.48 -11.69 -8.19
N GLN A 137 29.21 -11.39 -8.37
CA GLN A 137 28.69 -10.83 -9.60
C GLN A 137 29.15 -9.37 -9.68
N PRO A 138 29.56 -8.90 -10.88
CA PRO A 138 29.93 -7.51 -11.07
C PRO A 138 28.79 -6.62 -10.59
N VAL A 139 29.14 -5.47 -9.99
CA VAL A 139 28.21 -4.48 -9.41
C VAL A 139 27.07 -4.24 -10.39
N ILE A 140 25.93 -4.90 -10.16
CA ILE A 140 24.75 -4.72 -11.00
C ILE A 140 24.34 -3.27 -10.82
N GLU A 141 24.45 -2.50 -11.90
CA GLU A 141 23.90 -1.17 -12.04
C GLU A 141 22.46 -1.21 -11.51
N SER A 142 22.19 -0.46 -10.44
CA SER A 142 20.92 -0.54 -9.72
C SER A 142 19.77 -0.34 -10.70
N ASP A 143 18.99 -1.40 -10.94
CA ASP A 143 17.87 -1.39 -11.87
C ASP A 143 16.68 -0.63 -11.27
N TYR A 144 16.82 0.69 -11.23
CA TYR A 144 15.81 1.61 -10.75
C TYR A 144 14.53 1.50 -11.57
N ALA A 145 14.64 1.21 -12.87
CA ALA A 145 13.49 1.01 -13.75
C ALA A 145 12.61 -0.13 -13.23
N ASN A 146 13.17 -1.31 -12.97
CA ASN A 146 12.41 -2.44 -12.42
C ASN A 146 11.90 -2.19 -11.00
N ARG A 147 12.64 -1.46 -10.16
CA ARG A 147 12.19 -1.10 -8.81
C ARG A 147 10.97 -0.17 -8.84
N ILE A 148 11.05 0.90 -9.63
CA ILE A 148 9.95 1.86 -9.80
C ILE A 148 8.77 1.17 -10.50
N ASP A 149 9.01 0.34 -11.51
CA ASP A 149 7.95 -0.39 -12.21
C ASP A 149 7.15 -1.27 -11.23
N ARG A 150 7.84 -2.01 -10.35
CA ARG A 150 7.19 -2.80 -9.29
C ARG A 150 6.39 -1.93 -8.33
N ILE A 151 6.96 -0.83 -7.83
CA ILE A 151 6.25 0.07 -6.92
C ILE A 151 4.99 0.63 -7.59
N LEU A 152 5.10 1.09 -8.84
CA LEU A 152 3.97 1.62 -9.59
C LEU A 152 2.92 0.54 -9.85
N ASN A 153 3.31 -0.68 -10.21
CA ASN A 153 2.36 -1.79 -10.39
C ASN A 153 1.67 -2.16 -9.07
N LEU A 154 2.37 -2.10 -7.93
CA LEU A 154 1.77 -2.33 -6.62
C LEU A 154 0.74 -1.23 -6.29
N ILE A 155 1.13 0.03 -6.51
CA ILE A 155 0.24 1.18 -6.41
C ILE A 155 -1.00 0.92 -7.29
N TYR A 156 -0.87 0.87 -8.62
CA TYR A 156 -2.03 0.72 -9.51
C TYR A 156 -2.83 -0.58 -9.32
N GLY A 157 -2.21 -1.66 -8.86
CA GLY A 157 -2.86 -2.96 -8.64
C GLY A 157 -3.67 -3.05 -7.35
N PHE A 158 -3.23 -2.41 -6.27
CA PHE A 158 -3.91 -2.46 -4.96
C PHE A 158 -4.78 -1.24 -4.64
N LEU A 159 -4.72 -0.21 -5.49
CA LEU A 159 -5.51 0.99 -5.28
C LEU A 159 -6.98 0.79 -5.63
N PRO A 160 -7.89 1.07 -4.69
CA PRO A 160 -9.30 0.88 -4.94
C PRO A 160 -9.90 2.09 -5.66
N GLU A 161 -11.01 1.85 -6.39
CA GLU A 161 -11.81 2.94 -6.98
C GLU A 161 -12.51 3.77 -5.89
N ASN A 162 -12.81 3.16 -4.74
CA ASN A 162 -13.44 3.79 -3.58
C ASN A 162 -12.84 3.26 -2.28
N GLY A 163 -12.89 4.01 -1.19
CA GLY A 163 -12.40 3.50 0.08
C GLY A 163 -12.39 4.54 1.17
N GLN A 164 -12.27 4.05 2.40
CA GLN A 164 -12.12 4.88 3.57
C GLN A 164 -11.11 4.24 4.51
N LEU A 165 -10.04 4.98 4.76
CA LEU A 165 -9.00 4.61 5.71
C LEU A 165 -9.06 5.61 6.86
N ARG A 166 -9.17 5.11 8.08
CA ARG A 166 -9.28 5.93 9.30
C ARG A 166 -8.15 5.59 10.26
N GLN A 167 -7.72 6.60 11.01
CA GLN A 167 -6.75 6.45 12.09
C GLN A 167 -5.43 5.78 11.63
N ILE A 168 -4.81 6.33 10.59
CA ILE A 168 -3.49 5.88 10.14
C ILE A 168 -2.41 6.60 10.93
N ASN A 169 -1.53 5.86 11.57
CA ASN A 169 -0.39 6.41 12.30
C ASN A 169 0.88 5.79 11.74
N ILE A 170 1.81 6.62 11.31
CA ILE A 170 3.13 6.19 10.87
C ILE A 170 4.13 6.93 11.74
N THR A 171 4.93 6.20 12.49
CA THR A 171 5.97 6.78 13.33
C THR A 171 7.33 6.29 12.88
N GLU A 172 8.30 7.18 12.90
CA GLU A 172 9.72 6.87 12.80
C GLU A 172 10.40 7.38 14.08
N ARG A 173 11.16 6.50 14.73
CA ARG A 173 12.07 6.86 15.80
C ARG A 173 13.46 6.38 15.45
N LYS A 174 14.39 7.32 15.38
CA LYS A 174 15.81 7.04 15.17
C LYS A 174 16.61 7.76 16.24
N ASP A 175 17.09 7.00 17.21
CA ASP A 175 17.80 7.51 18.38
C ASP A 175 16.95 8.58 19.09
N SER A 176 17.40 9.85 19.11
CA SER A 176 16.65 10.99 19.66
C SER A 176 15.64 11.62 18.70
N ASN A 177 15.72 11.31 17.41
CA ASN A 177 14.85 11.91 16.39
C ASN A 177 13.54 11.14 16.28
N PHE A 178 12.45 11.88 16.10
CA PHE A 178 11.10 11.36 16.02
C PHE A 178 10.30 12.08 14.95
N VAL A 179 9.60 11.32 14.14
CA VAL A 179 8.59 11.81 13.19
C VAL A 179 7.33 10.99 13.37
N ALA A 180 6.19 11.65 13.48
CA ALA A 180 4.88 11.03 13.45
C ALA A 180 4.02 11.68 12.38
N VAL A 181 3.44 10.84 11.53
CA VAL A 181 2.44 11.17 10.55
C VAL A 181 1.13 10.53 11.00
N ASN A 182 0.15 11.35 11.33
CA ASN A 182 -1.20 10.92 11.67
C ASN A 182 -2.15 11.35 10.55
N ILE A 183 -2.92 10.41 10.02
CA ILE A 183 -3.94 10.64 9.02
C ILE A 183 -5.28 10.20 9.62
N PRO A 184 -6.08 11.13 10.17
CA PRO A 184 -7.35 10.79 10.79
C PRO A 184 -8.33 10.15 9.81
N SER A 185 -8.33 10.63 8.56
CA SER A 185 -9.20 10.15 7.49
C SER A 185 -8.54 10.33 6.12
N PHE A 186 -8.57 9.28 5.32
CA PHE A 186 -8.23 9.28 3.91
C PHE A 186 -9.40 8.66 3.16
N ILE A 187 -10.11 9.47 2.38
CA ILE A 187 -11.33 9.09 1.68
C ILE A 187 -11.01 9.02 0.19
N ILE A 188 -11.45 7.95 -0.45
CA ILE A 188 -11.37 7.75 -1.90
C ILE A 188 -12.79 7.56 -2.41
N GLU A 189 -13.22 8.41 -3.33
CA GLU A 189 -14.52 8.34 -4.00
C GLU A 189 -14.31 8.53 -5.50
N ASN A 190 -14.73 7.54 -6.30
CA ASN A 190 -14.62 7.57 -7.75
C ASN A 190 -13.21 7.96 -8.24
N ASN A 191 -12.19 7.27 -7.73
CA ASN A 191 -10.76 7.51 -7.99
C ASN A 191 -10.21 8.85 -7.46
N HIS A 192 -11.03 9.72 -6.90
CA HIS A 192 -10.56 10.96 -6.28
C HIS A 192 -10.33 10.73 -4.81
N PHE A 193 -9.27 11.32 -4.25
CA PHE A 193 -9.00 11.22 -2.83
C PHE A 193 -8.86 12.57 -2.18
N GLN A 194 -9.20 12.61 -0.90
CA GLN A 194 -8.97 13.74 -0.01
C GLN A 194 -8.55 13.21 1.36
N SER A 195 -7.61 13.93 1.97
CA SER A 195 -7.10 13.57 3.29
C SER A 195 -6.45 14.76 3.99
N THR A 196 -6.64 14.82 5.30
CA THR A 196 -5.89 15.70 6.20
C THR A 196 -4.75 14.90 6.82
N ILE A 197 -3.53 15.44 6.78
CA ILE A 197 -2.31 14.83 7.28
C ILE A 197 -1.74 15.71 8.38
N GLN A 198 -1.55 15.15 9.56
CA GLN A 198 -0.93 15.80 10.71
C GLN A 198 0.50 15.28 10.85
N ILE A 199 1.46 16.19 10.94
CA ILE A 199 2.87 15.82 11.06
C ILE A 199 3.46 16.46 12.30
N LYS A 200 4.10 15.65 13.14
CA LYS A 200 4.84 16.08 14.32
C LYS A 200 6.26 15.54 14.23
N GLU A 201 7.24 16.45 14.29
CA GLU A 201 8.66 16.11 14.18
C GLU A 201 9.42 16.76 15.34
N ASP A 202 10.06 15.94 16.18
CA ASP A 202 10.73 16.34 17.42
C ASP A 202 10.00 17.44 18.21
N THR A 203 10.65 18.59 18.39
CA THR A 203 10.19 19.77 19.11
C THR A 203 9.44 20.75 18.21
N LEU A 204 9.41 20.53 16.90
CA LEU A 204 8.78 21.45 15.96
C LEU A 204 7.26 21.49 16.17
N PRO A 205 6.61 22.65 15.93
CA PRO A 205 5.16 22.75 15.97
C PRO A 205 4.51 21.71 15.06
N GLN A 206 3.37 21.19 15.49
CA GLN A 206 2.60 20.26 14.66
C GLN A 206 2.16 20.96 13.38
N GLN A 207 2.44 20.34 12.24
CA GLN A 207 2.00 20.79 10.93
C GLN A 207 0.69 20.08 10.55
N LEU A 208 -0.15 20.80 9.82
CA LEU A 208 -1.40 20.29 9.26
C LEU A 208 -1.34 20.49 7.75
N TRP A 209 -1.48 19.41 6.99
CA TRP A 209 -1.48 19.43 5.53
C TRP A 209 -2.81 18.88 5.02
N GLU A 210 -3.25 19.39 3.89
CA GLU A 210 -4.36 18.86 3.11
C GLU A 210 -3.79 18.24 1.84
N ALA A 211 -4.23 17.02 1.54
CA ALA A 211 -3.85 16.27 0.36
C ALA A 211 -5.10 15.94 -0.44
N THR A 212 -5.09 16.27 -1.72
CA THR A 212 -6.16 15.95 -2.66
C THR A 212 -5.58 15.40 -3.95
N GLY A 213 -6.36 14.61 -4.69
CA GLY A 213 -5.86 14.08 -5.94
C GLY A 213 -6.80 13.13 -6.63
N GLU A 214 -6.26 12.54 -7.69
CA GLU A 214 -6.94 11.54 -8.51
C GLU A 214 -5.97 10.41 -8.78
N LEU A 215 -6.47 9.20 -8.72
CA LEU A 215 -5.69 7.99 -8.82
C LEU A 215 -6.44 6.95 -9.61
N ASN A 216 -6.13 6.93 -10.90
CA ASN A 216 -6.86 6.16 -11.89
C ASN A 216 -6.00 4.98 -12.38
N ARG A 217 -6.38 3.79 -11.93
CA ARG A 217 -5.73 2.53 -12.32
C ARG A 217 -5.92 2.17 -13.80
N ARG A 218 -7.02 2.58 -14.43
CA ARG A 218 -7.28 2.26 -15.86
C ARG A 218 -6.32 3.03 -16.74
N ASP A 219 -6.06 4.29 -16.40
CA ASP A 219 -5.20 5.17 -17.18
C ASP A 219 -3.78 5.25 -16.61
N TYR A 220 -3.46 4.45 -15.58
CA TYR A 220 -2.18 4.45 -14.86
C TYR A 220 -1.73 5.87 -14.53
N THR A 221 -2.67 6.68 -14.04
CA THR A 221 -2.49 8.10 -13.77
C THR A 221 -2.63 8.37 -12.29
N LEU A 222 -1.69 9.14 -11.75
CA LEU A 222 -1.67 9.59 -10.37
C LEU A 222 -1.44 11.10 -10.37
N LYS A 223 -2.40 11.83 -9.82
CA LYS A 223 -2.36 13.26 -9.58
C LYS A 223 -2.49 13.47 -8.08
N ALA A 224 -1.64 14.29 -7.51
CA ALA A 224 -1.88 14.78 -6.15
C ALA A 224 -1.39 16.20 -5.97
N SER A 225 -2.04 16.88 -5.04
CA SER A 225 -1.66 18.17 -4.53
C SER A 225 -1.62 18.07 -3.01
N VAL A 226 -0.54 18.57 -2.41
CA VAL A 226 -0.41 18.74 -0.97
C VAL A 226 -0.17 20.21 -0.67
N PHE A 227 -0.89 20.75 0.30
CA PHE A 227 -0.83 22.16 0.67
C PHE A 227 -1.12 22.33 2.15
N ALA A 228 -0.63 23.41 2.75
CA ALA A 228 -0.99 23.77 4.11
C ALA A 228 -2.24 24.67 4.10
N PRO A 229 -3.18 24.50 5.05
CA PRO A 229 -4.33 25.39 5.18
C PRO A 229 -3.88 26.79 5.62
N GLU A 230 -4.75 27.77 5.42
CA GLU A 230 -4.59 29.15 5.93
C GLU A 230 -3.31 29.88 5.44
N LYS A 231 -2.81 29.57 4.24
CA LYS A 231 -1.59 30.18 3.65
C LYS A 231 -0.32 30.00 4.50
N ARG A 232 -0.28 28.96 5.34
CA ARG A 232 0.98 28.56 6.00
C ARG A 232 1.89 27.89 4.98
N LYS A 233 3.19 27.82 5.29
CA LYS A 233 4.12 27.02 4.50
C LYS A 233 4.27 25.62 5.09
N ILE A 234 4.30 24.63 4.22
CA ILE A 234 4.78 23.29 4.55
C ILE A 234 6.28 23.37 4.73
N SER A 235 6.79 22.79 5.82
CA SER A 235 8.22 22.57 6.04
C SER A 235 8.51 21.08 6.04
N LEU A 236 9.66 20.69 5.50
CA LEU A 236 10.14 19.30 5.47
C LEU A 236 11.46 19.19 6.27
N PRO A 237 11.41 19.13 7.61
CA PRO A 237 12.62 19.14 8.44
C PRO A 237 13.54 17.94 8.19
N TYR A 238 13.01 16.80 7.71
CA TYR A 238 13.83 15.70 7.20
C TYR A 238 14.83 16.15 6.10
N ILE A 239 14.43 17.04 5.18
CA ILE A 239 15.33 17.58 4.15
C ILE A 239 16.46 18.38 4.83
N THR A 240 16.13 19.18 5.84
CA THR A 240 17.10 19.95 6.61
C THR A 240 18.10 19.06 7.33
N ARG A 241 17.64 17.99 7.99
CA ARG A 241 18.52 17.04 8.67
C ARG A 241 19.42 16.27 7.71
N ARG A 242 18.88 15.84 6.57
CA ARG A 242 19.59 14.97 5.63
C ARG A 242 20.56 15.74 4.73
N PHE A 243 20.19 16.94 4.33
CA PHE A 243 20.90 17.70 3.30
C PHE A 243 21.37 19.08 3.76
N GLY A 244 21.04 19.51 4.99
CA GLY A 244 21.38 20.84 5.50
C GLY A 244 20.64 21.98 4.79
N ALA A 245 19.51 21.67 4.13
CA ALA A 245 18.71 22.62 3.38
C ALA A 245 17.35 22.84 4.05
N GLU A 246 17.00 24.08 4.38
CA GLU A 246 15.65 24.43 4.77
C GLU A 246 14.80 24.64 3.52
N VAL A 247 13.73 23.87 3.41
CA VAL A 247 12.82 23.91 2.26
C VAL A 247 11.41 24.11 2.77
N THR A 248 10.76 25.17 2.29
CA THR A 248 9.35 25.43 2.57
C THR A 248 8.58 25.76 1.31
N PHE A 249 7.28 25.46 1.29
CA PHE A 249 6.40 25.76 0.13
C PHE A 249 4.93 25.84 0.52
N ASP A 250 4.13 26.53 -0.28
CA ASP A 250 2.68 26.65 -0.05
C ASP A 250 1.93 25.42 -0.59
N THR A 251 2.33 24.96 -1.77
CA THR A 251 1.67 23.85 -2.46
C THR A 251 2.65 23.10 -3.33
N LEU A 252 2.60 21.78 -3.29
CA LEU A 252 3.27 20.88 -4.20
C LEU A 252 2.22 20.05 -4.95
N SER A 253 2.21 20.16 -6.28
CA SER A 253 1.31 19.43 -7.16
C SER A 253 2.11 18.59 -8.14
N TYR A 254 1.70 17.34 -8.34
CA TYR A 254 2.28 16.48 -9.35
C TYR A 254 1.21 15.72 -10.13
N ASN A 255 1.55 15.38 -11.35
CA ASN A 255 0.78 14.51 -12.23
C ASN A 255 1.76 13.57 -12.93
N MET A 256 1.46 12.29 -12.93
CA MET A 256 2.27 11.26 -13.59
C MET A 256 1.36 10.20 -14.21
N THR A 257 1.70 9.82 -15.44
CA THR A 257 1.06 8.74 -16.21
C THR A 257 2.13 7.76 -16.67
N LYS A 258 1.93 6.47 -16.39
CA LYS A 258 2.78 5.39 -16.92
C LYS A 258 2.28 4.94 -18.29
N ASP A 259 3.18 4.86 -19.26
CA ASP A 259 2.84 4.40 -20.61
C ASP A 259 2.73 2.87 -20.66
N LYS A 260 1.56 2.35 -21.08
CA LYS A 260 1.29 0.90 -21.17
C LYS A 260 2.00 0.21 -22.32
N ARG A 261 2.44 0.97 -23.34
CA ARG A 261 2.93 0.41 -24.61
C ARG A 261 4.45 0.20 -24.64
N ALA A 262 5.16 0.65 -23.61
CA ALA A 262 6.60 0.46 -23.52
C ALA A 262 6.89 -0.97 -23.03
N SER A 263 7.35 -1.84 -23.93
CA SER A 263 7.55 -3.28 -23.65
C SER A 263 8.84 -3.59 -22.90
N ASN A 264 9.91 -2.79 -23.11
CA ASN A 264 11.24 -3.04 -22.55
C ASN A 264 11.79 -1.88 -21.70
N GLN A 265 11.04 -0.80 -21.51
CA GLN A 265 11.49 0.37 -20.74
C GLN A 265 10.33 0.97 -19.94
N LEU A 266 10.61 1.46 -18.74
CA LEU A 266 9.64 2.21 -17.96
C LEU A 266 9.56 3.64 -18.49
N LEU A 267 8.42 4.00 -19.10
CA LEU A 267 8.16 5.37 -19.56
C LEU A 267 7.12 6.05 -18.67
N LEU A 268 7.53 7.14 -18.02
CA LEU A 268 6.68 7.99 -17.18
C LEU A 268 6.59 9.39 -17.79
N LYS A 269 5.37 9.87 -17.97
CA LYS A 269 5.09 11.23 -18.46
C LYS A 269 4.42 12.01 -17.34
N GLY A 270 4.89 13.21 -17.05
CA GLY A 270 4.36 13.94 -15.91
C GLY A 270 4.75 15.40 -15.86
N LYS A 271 4.17 16.11 -14.90
CA LYS A 271 4.48 17.49 -14.56
C LYS A 271 4.48 17.61 -13.04
N ALA A 272 5.43 18.36 -12.51
CA ALA A 272 5.43 18.79 -11.12
C ALA A 272 5.41 20.31 -11.07
N ARG A 273 4.74 20.86 -10.07
CA ARG A 273 4.64 22.29 -9.82
C ARG A 273 4.74 22.53 -8.32
N VAL A 274 5.58 23.48 -7.95
CA VAL A 274 5.68 23.99 -6.59
C VAL A 274 5.34 25.48 -6.60
N ASN A 275 4.55 25.92 -5.63
CA ASN A 275 4.21 27.32 -5.42
C ASN A 275 4.76 27.77 -4.05
N GLY A 276 5.24 29.02 -3.96
CA GLY A 276 5.75 29.59 -2.71
C GLY A 276 7.03 28.94 -2.18
N LEU A 277 7.83 28.33 -3.06
CA LEU A 277 9.06 27.63 -2.70
C LEU A 277 10.11 28.61 -2.13
N ASP A 278 10.54 28.36 -0.91
CA ASP A 278 11.78 28.91 -0.36
C ASP A 278 12.79 27.78 -0.15
N VAL A 279 14.04 28.04 -0.52
CA VAL A 279 15.16 27.11 -0.31
C VAL A 279 16.33 27.89 0.29
N PHE A 280 16.69 27.54 1.51
CA PHE A 280 17.89 28.05 2.18
C PHE A 280 18.88 26.91 2.34
N HIS A 281 20.06 27.05 1.74
CA HIS A 281 21.16 26.11 1.87
C HIS A 281 22.46 26.87 1.67
N LYS A 282 23.45 26.62 2.53
CA LYS A 282 24.74 27.34 2.54
C LYS A 282 25.45 27.44 1.19
N ALA A 283 25.24 26.48 0.29
CA ALA A 283 25.85 26.45 -1.04
C ALA A 283 25.04 27.18 -2.12
N LEU A 284 23.78 27.52 -1.84
CA LEU A 284 22.88 28.27 -2.74
C LEU A 284 22.75 29.73 -2.31
N SER A 285 22.68 29.95 -1.00
CA SER A 285 22.66 31.27 -0.37
C SER A 285 23.52 31.23 0.90
N PRO A 286 24.51 32.13 1.06
CA PRO A 286 25.28 32.25 2.30
C PRO A 286 24.51 32.95 3.43
N GLU A 287 23.32 33.48 3.15
CA GLU A 287 22.37 34.07 4.10
C GLU A 287 21.08 33.27 4.18
#